data_AF-A0A356X8K2-F1
#
_entry.id   AF-A0A356X8K2-F1
#
_cell.length_a   1.000
_cell.length_b   1.000
_cell.length_c   1.000
_cell.angle_alpha   90.00
_cell.angle_beta   90.00
_cell.angle_gamma   90.00
#
_symmetry.space_group_name_H-M   'P 1'
#
loop_
_entity.id
_entity.type
_entity.pdbx_description
1 polymer ?
#
loop_
_entity_poly.entity_id
_entity_poly.type
_entity_poly.pdbx_seq_one_letter_code
_entity_poly.pdbx_strand_id
1 'polypeptide(L)'
;GLAITFCGMMYMVVGLVNSLPLMLIFVLLAHSASGANWVSSTVLLQKRTVDTFRGRIFSTEWLLFTIGSSISTVIASLILEAELMNVKSLIMVYGGMMALAGIFWSFTITQNEKIYQSELRSADQ
;
A
#
# COMPACT_ATOMS: atom_id res chain seq x y z
N GLY A 1 2.22 2.23 -7.10
CA GLY A 1 0.98 2.03 -7.88
C GLY A 1 0.73 0.56 -8.14
N LEU A 2 1.35 0.01 -9.19
CA LEU A 2 1.13 -1.38 -9.65
C LEU A 2 1.28 -2.45 -8.55
N ALA A 3 2.31 -2.37 -7.70
CA ALA A 3 2.51 -3.32 -6.60
C ALA A 3 1.35 -3.30 -5.57
N ILE A 4 0.82 -2.11 -5.28
CA ILE A 4 -0.33 -1.93 -4.37
C ILE A 4 -1.60 -2.51 -5.02
N THR A 5 -1.81 -2.25 -6.32
CA THR A 5 -2.93 -2.81 -7.07
C THR A 5 -2.87 -4.34 -7.09
N PHE A 6 -1.71 -4.92 -7.38
CA PHE A 6 -1.51 -6.36 -7.38
C PHE A 6 -1.77 -6.97 -6.00
N CYS A 7 -1.21 -6.38 -4.95
CA CYS A 7 -1.44 -6.82 -3.58
C CYS A 7 -2.94 -6.80 -3.20
N GLY A 8 -3.66 -5.73 -3.57
CA GLY A 8 -5.10 -5.61 -3.33
C GLY A 8 -5.91 -6.68 -4.06
N MET A 9 -5.59 -6.94 -5.32
CA MET A 9 -6.22 -8.02 -6.10
C MET A 9 -5.99 -9.40 -5.46
N MET A 10 -4.78 -9.69 -4.97
CA MET A 10 -4.50 -10.97 -4.32
C MET A 10 -5.30 -11.15 -3.02
N TYR A 11 -5.46 -10.10 -2.20
CA TYR A 11 -6.33 -10.15 -1.02
C TYR A 11 -7.81 -10.27 -1.35
N MET A 12 -8.29 -9.71 -2.47
CA MET A 12 -9.66 -9.95 -2.93
C MET A 12 -9.89 -11.44 -3.25
N VAL A 13 -8.92 -12.09 -3.89
CA VAL A 13 -8.99 -13.53 -4.20
C VAL A 13 -9.00 -14.36 -2.92
N VAL A 14 -8.24 -13.98 -1.89
CA VAL A 14 -8.24 -14.65 -0.57
C VAL A 14 -9.65 -14.76 0.02
N GLY A 15 -10.48 -13.73 -0.09
CA GLY A 15 -11.85 -13.76 0.43
C GLY A 15 -12.80 -14.70 -0.32
N LEU A 16 -12.48 -15.05 -1.57
CA LEU A 16 -13.25 -16.00 -2.38
C LEU A 16 -12.81 -17.45 -2.18
N VAL A 17 -11.60 -17.66 -1.66
CA VAL A 17 -11.01 -19.00 -1.49
C VAL A 17 -11.48 -19.64 -0.18
N ASN A 18 -11.85 -20.92 -0.27
CA ASN A 18 -12.21 -21.74 0.90
C ASN A 18 -11.09 -22.71 1.32
N SER A 19 -10.10 -22.95 0.46
CA SER A 19 -8.98 -23.86 0.71
C SER A 19 -7.83 -23.14 1.40
N LEU A 20 -7.42 -23.62 2.58
CA LEU A 20 -6.34 -23.02 3.37
C LEU A 20 -4.98 -23.00 2.62
N PRO A 21 -4.51 -24.10 1.98
CA PRO A 21 -3.27 -24.06 1.22
C PRO A 21 -3.28 -23.02 0.10
N LEU A 22 -4.41 -22.87 -0.60
CA LEU A 22 -4.53 -21.92 -1.69
C LEU A 22 -4.55 -20.48 -1.17
N MET A 23 -5.19 -20.24 -0.02
CA MET A 23 -5.17 -18.95 0.66
C MET A 23 -3.74 -18.51 1.01
N LEU A 24 -2.91 -19.41 1.53
CA LEU A 24 -1.51 -19.11 1.88
C LEU A 24 -0.70 -18.65 0.68
N ILE A 25 -0.91 -19.24 -0.50
CA ILE A 25 -0.22 -18.83 -1.73
C ILE A 25 -0.60 -17.39 -2.09
N PHE A 26 -1.88 -17.04 -2.08
CA PHE A 26 -2.31 -15.68 -2.40
C PHE A 26 -1.88 -14.65 -1.37
N VAL A 27 -1.90 -15.00 -0.07
CA VAL A 27 -1.36 -14.15 1.00
C VAL A 27 0.14 -13.93 0.79
N LEU A 28 0.91 -14.99 0.48
CA LEU A 28 2.34 -14.86 0.19
C LEU A 28 2.59 -13.89 -0.96
N LEU A 29 1.87 -14.02 -2.08
CA LEU A 29 1.98 -13.11 -3.22
C LEU A 29 1.64 -11.67 -2.85
N ALA A 30 0.59 -11.47 -2.04
CA ALA A 30 0.21 -10.14 -1.55
C ALA A 30 1.34 -9.53 -0.69
N HIS A 31 1.89 -10.29 0.25
CA HIS A 31 3.00 -9.84 1.10
C HIS A 31 4.27 -9.53 0.31
N SER A 32 4.62 -10.35 -0.69
CA SER A 32 5.77 -10.09 -1.57
C SER A 32 5.61 -8.76 -2.32
N ALA A 33 4.44 -8.49 -2.88
CA ALA A 33 4.17 -7.24 -3.57
C ALA A 33 4.16 -6.03 -2.63
N SER A 34 3.60 -6.18 -1.43
CA SER A 34 3.65 -5.15 -0.38
C SER A 34 5.09 -4.84 0.04
N GLY A 35 5.92 -5.86 0.24
CA GLY A 35 7.33 -5.72 0.57
C GLY A 35 8.11 -4.98 -0.52
N ALA A 36 7.88 -5.33 -1.79
CA ALA A 36 8.48 -4.60 -2.92
C ALA A 36 8.06 -3.12 -2.94
N ASN A 37 6.79 -2.82 -2.65
CA ASN A 37 6.30 -1.45 -2.54
C ASN A 37 6.97 -0.68 -1.39
N TRP A 38 7.11 -1.29 -0.21
CA TRP A 38 7.73 -0.67 0.95
C TRP A 38 9.21 -0.33 0.70
N VAL A 39 9.98 -1.27 0.15
CA VAL A 39 11.38 -1.03 -0.22
C VAL A 39 11.49 0.08 -1.26
N SER A 40 10.66 0.06 -2.30
CA SER A 40 10.68 1.14 -3.30
C SER A 40 10.32 2.50 -2.72
N SER A 41 9.33 2.57 -1.83
CA SER A 41 8.89 3.82 -1.19
C SER A 41 9.99 4.42 -0.32
N THR A 42 10.62 3.59 0.51
CA THR A 42 11.68 4.02 1.42
C THR A 42 12.93 4.48 0.65
N VAL A 43 13.33 3.79 -0.43
CA VAL A 43 14.45 4.21 -1.28
C VAL A 43 14.17 5.56 -1.96
N LEU A 44 12.95 5.78 -2.47
CA LEU A 44 12.58 7.07 -3.06
C LEU A 44 12.60 8.20 -2.02
N LEU A 45 12.10 7.94 -0.81
CA LEU A 45 12.13 8.91 0.28
C LEU A 45 13.57 9.24 0.69
N GLN A 46 14.45 8.23 0.79
CA GLN A 46 15.87 8.42 1.09
C GLN A 46 16.55 9.34 0.07
N LYS A 47 16.29 9.14 -1.22
CA LYS A 47 16.86 9.94 -2.32
C LYS A 47 16.43 11.41 -2.27
N ARG A 48 15.23 11.71 -1.76
CA ARG A 48 14.70 13.08 -1.66
C ARG A 48 15.04 13.77 -0.34
N THR A 49 15.59 13.02 0.62
CA THR A 49 15.81 13.52 1.96
C THR A 49 17.27 13.88 2.18
N VAL A 50 17.50 15.14 2.57
CA VAL A 50 18.82 15.64 2.97
C VAL A 50 19.30 14.91 4.24
N ASP A 51 20.57 14.52 4.27
CA ASP A 51 21.17 13.69 5.32
C ASP A 51 20.88 14.20 6.76
N THR A 52 20.99 15.51 7.00
CA THR A 52 20.78 16.15 8.32
C THR A 52 19.34 16.01 8.86
N PHE A 53 18.37 15.77 7.98
CA PHE A 53 16.95 15.64 8.34
C PHE A 53 16.43 14.21 8.19
N ARG A 54 17.27 13.26 7.74
CA ARG A 54 16.84 11.89 7.44
C ARG A 54 16.17 11.20 8.62
N GLY A 55 16.78 11.25 9.80
CA GLY A 55 16.17 10.65 11.01
C GLY A 55 14.79 11.22 11.33
N ARG A 56 14.62 12.54 11.26
CA ARG A 56 13.34 13.22 11.56
C ARG A 56 12.25 12.85 10.55
N ILE A 57 12.59 12.84 9.26
CA ILE A 57 11.64 12.51 8.19
C ILE A 57 11.19 11.05 8.29
N PHE A 58 12.10 10.12 8.53
CA PHE A 58 11.75 8.70 8.72
C PHE A 58 10.93 8.47 10.00
N SER A 59 11.20 9.19 11.09
CA SER A 59 10.35 9.13 12.28
C SER A 59 8.93 9.62 12.02
N THR A 60 8.76 10.72 11.26
CA THR A 60 7.43 11.21 10.88
C THR A 60 6.70 10.26 9.94
N GLU A 61 7.39 9.66 8.97
CA GLU A 61 6.82 8.63 8.09
C GLU A 61 6.31 7.43 8.89
N TRP A 62 7.12 6.91 9.81
CA TRP A 62 6.74 5.81 10.68
C TRP A 62 5.58 6.17 11.62
N LEU A 63 5.55 7.39 12.16
CA LEU A 63 4.45 7.89 12.98
C LEU A 63 3.13 7.89 12.20
N LEU A 64 3.13 8.45 10.99
CA LEU A 64 1.95 8.50 10.13
C LEU A 64 1.48 7.09 9.72
N PHE A 65 2.42 6.22 9.34
CA PHE A 65 2.13 4.82 9.02
C PHE A 65 1.48 4.10 10.22
N THR A 66 2.04 4.27 11.41
CA THR A 66 1.54 3.65 12.64
C THR A 66 0.14 4.14 12.97
N ILE A 67 -0.10 5.46 12.97
CA ILE A 67 -1.43 6.04 13.26
C ILE A 67 -2.46 5.52 12.23
N GLY A 68 -2.12 5.54 10.95
CA GLY A 68 -2.99 5.02 9.89
C GLY A 68 -3.32 3.55 10.09
N SER A 69 -2.32 2.72 10.42
CA SER A 69 -2.53 1.30 10.72
C SER A 69 -3.38 1.10 11.97
N SER A 70 -3.18 1.88 13.03
CA SER A 70 -3.96 1.78 14.27
C SER A 70 -5.43 2.12 14.02
N ILE A 71 -5.72 3.22 13.32
CA ILE A 71 -7.09 3.60 12.97
C ILE A 71 -7.73 2.52 12.10
N SER A 72 -7.00 2.03 11.09
CA SER A 72 -7.45 0.96 10.19
C SER A 72 -7.80 -0.33 10.95
N THR A 73 -6.97 -0.73 11.91
CA THR A 73 -7.22 -1.91 12.75
C THR A 73 -8.41 -1.71 13.68
N VAL A 74 -8.56 -0.54 14.31
CA VAL A 74 -9.72 -0.25 15.17
C VAL A 74 -11.02 -0.32 14.37
N ILE A 75 -11.07 0.27 13.17
CA ILE A 75 -12.23 0.20 12.29
C ILE A 75 -12.55 -1.25 11.93
N ALA A 76 -11.55 -2.04 11.55
CA ALA A 76 -11.74 -3.46 11.23
C ALA A 76 -12.30 -4.24 12.43
N SER A 77 -11.74 -4.02 13.63
CA SER A 77 -12.20 -4.65 14.86
C SER A 77 -13.66 -4.30 15.18
N LEU A 78 -14.03 -3.02 15.09
CA LEU A 78 -15.40 -2.57 15.35
C LEU A 78 -16.41 -3.16 14.35
N ILE A 79 -16.03 -3.28 13.07
CA ILE A 79 -16.88 -3.91 12.03
C ILE A 79 -17.13 -5.39 12.36
N LEU A 80 -16.10 -6.10 12.81
CA LEU A 80 -16.21 -7.52 13.19
C LEU A 80 -17.01 -7.70 14.48
N GLU A 81 -16.80 -6.84 15.49
CA GLU A 81 -17.50 -6.89 16.78
C GLU A 81 -18.99 -6.58 16.64
N ALA A 82 -19.35 -5.64 15.78
CA ALA A 82 -20.75 -5.31 15.47
C ALA A 82 -21.42 -6.33 14.52
N GLU A 83 -20.74 -7.43 14.18
CA GLU A 83 -21.20 -8.48 13.26
C GLU A 83 -21.68 -7.95 11.88
N LEU A 84 -21.20 -6.77 11.47
CA LEU A 84 -21.61 -6.14 10.21
C LEU A 84 -21.09 -6.93 9.00
N MET A 85 -19.91 -7.54 9.14
CA MET A 85 -19.26 -8.32 8.08
C MET A 85 -18.46 -9.49 8.66
N ASN A 86 -18.39 -10.58 7.89
CA ASN A 86 -17.47 -11.68 8.18
C ASN A 86 -16.04 -11.31 7.78
N VAL A 87 -15.05 -11.98 8.39
CA VAL A 87 -13.61 -11.79 8.11
C VAL A 87 -13.28 -11.86 6.62
N LYS A 88 -13.87 -12.83 5.89
CA LYS A 88 -13.64 -12.97 4.45
C LYS A 88 -14.12 -11.76 3.66
N SER A 89 -15.34 -11.30 3.92
CA SER A 89 -15.91 -10.13 3.24
C SER A 89 -15.12 -8.86 3.57
N LEU A 90 -14.65 -8.72 4.81
CA LEU A 90 -13.83 -7.59 5.23
C LEU A 90 -12.48 -7.56 4.50
N ILE A 91 -11.81 -8.71 4.38
CA ILE A 91 -10.56 -8.84 3.59
C ILE A 91 -10.80 -8.45 2.12
N MET A 92 -11.94 -8.84 1.52
CA MET A 92 -12.27 -8.44 0.15
C MET A 92 -12.44 -6.93 0.01
N VAL A 93 -13.14 -6.28 0.95
CA VAL A 93 -13.34 -4.83 0.93
C VAL A 93 -12.01 -4.11 1.08
N TYR A 94 -11.18 -4.51 2.04
CA TYR A 94 -9.84 -3.92 2.24
C TYR A 94 -8.95 -4.12 1.02
N GLY A 95 -8.93 -5.34 0.44
CA GLY A 95 -8.22 -5.62 -0.81
C GLY A 95 -8.69 -4.75 -1.97
N GLY A 96 -10.00 -4.57 -2.11
CA GLY A 96 -10.62 -3.71 -3.12
C GLY A 96 -10.26 -2.23 -2.95
N MET A 97 -10.37 -1.69 -1.73
CA MET A 97 -9.94 -0.32 -1.42
C MET A 97 -8.46 -0.12 -1.75
N MET A 98 -7.61 -1.09 -1.40
CA MET A 98 -6.18 -1.02 -1.66
C MET A 98 -5.89 -1.09 -3.17
N ALA A 99 -6.62 -1.93 -3.92
CA ALA A 99 -6.50 -2.00 -5.37
C ALA A 99 -6.88 -0.68 -6.04
N LEU A 100 -8.01 -0.08 -5.63
CA LEU A 100 -8.47 1.22 -6.11
C LEU A 100 -7.47 2.34 -5.79
N ALA A 101 -6.92 2.37 -4.57
CA ALA A 101 -5.89 3.33 -4.19
C ALA A 101 -4.63 3.18 -5.06
N GLY A 102 -4.19 1.94 -5.34
CA GLY A 102 -3.07 1.67 -6.22
C GLY A 102 -3.31 2.12 -7.67
N ILE A 103 -4.54 1.95 -8.17
CA ILE A 103 -4.97 2.40 -9.50
C ILE A 103 -4.96 3.94 -9.55
N PHE A 104 -5.62 4.58 -8.58
CA PHE A 104 -5.67 6.03 -8.46
C PHE A 104 -4.27 6.65 -8.42
N TRP A 105 -3.37 6.10 -7.62
CA TRP A 105 -1.97 6.54 -7.55
C TRP A 105 -1.22 6.39 -8.89
N SER A 106 -1.51 5.31 -9.63
CA SER A 106 -0.88 5.05 -10.92
C SER A 106 -1.31 6.05 -11.99
N PHE A 107 -2.56 6.51 -11.94
CA PHE A 107 -3.06 7.52 -12.88
C PHE A 107 -2.72 8.95 -12.50
N THR A 108 -2.63 9.28 -11.21
CA THR A 108 -2.40 10.66 -10.75
C THR A 108 -0.92 10.92 -10.47
N ILE A 109 -0.42 10.46 -9.32
CA ILE A 109 0.92 10.78 -8.82
C ILE A 109 2.02 10.27 -9.75
N THR A 110 1.83 9.08 -10.33
CA THR A 110 2.87 8.51 -11.22
C THR A 110 2.99 9.28 -12.53
N GLN A 111 1.91 9.89 -13.02
CA GLN A 111 1.98 10.76 -14.20
C GLN A 111 2.65 12.10 -13.87
N ASN A 112 2.25 12.73 -12.76
CA ASN A 112 2.84 13.99 -12.31
C ASN A 112 4.34 13.85 -12.06
N GLU A 113 4.76 12.73 -11.47
CA GLU A 113 6.17 12.44 -11.23
C GLU A 113 6.95 12.32 -12.55
N LYS A 114 6.39 11.67 -13.57
CA LYS A 114 7.05 11.56 -14.88
C LYS A 114 7.24 12.93 -15.54
N ILE A 115 6.24 13.81 -15.41
CA ILE A 115 6.31 15.18 -15.94
C ILE A 115 7.43 15.94 -15.22
N TYR A 116 7.43 15.95 -13.88
CA TYR A 116 8.45 16.61 -13.08
C TYR A 116 9.88 16.13 -13.40
N GLN A 117 10.06 14.81 -13.53
CA GLN A 117 11.37 14.24 -13.90
C GLN A 117 11.78 14.59 -15.33
N SER A 118 10.83 14.76 -16.25
CA SER A 118 11.13 15.19 -17.62
C SER A 118 11.58 16.64 -17.69
N GLU A 119 10.94 17.53 -16.91
CA GLU A 119 11.29 18.95 -16.83
C GLU A 119 12.70 19.15 -16.25
N LEU A 120 13.04 18.43 -15.18
CA LEU A 120 14.38 18.45 -14.60
C LEU A 120 15.45 18.03 -15.62
N ARG A 121 15.20 16.95 -16.38
CA ARG A 121 16.16 16.47 -17.40
C ARG A 121 16.33 17.44 -18.55
N SER A 122 15.28 18.18 -18.93
CA SER A 122 15.37 19.21 -19.97
C SER A 122 16.03 20.50 -19.48
N ALA A 123 16.00 20.81 -18.18
CA ALA A 123 16.66 21.99 -17.60
C ALA A 123 18.17 21.80 -17.43
N ASP A 124 18.63 20.55 -17.32
CA ASP A 124 20.05 20.18 -17.23
C ASP A 124 20.74 20.05 -18.61
N GLN A 125 19.98 20.11 -19.73
CA GLN A 125 20.50 20.06 -21.11
C GLN A 125 20.65 21.45 -21.73
#